data_AF-A0A329RPI3-F1
#
_entry.id   AF-A0A329RPI3-F1
#
_cell.length_a   1.000
_cell.length_b   1.000
_cell.length_c   1.000
_cell.angle_alpha   90.00
_cell.angle_beta   90.00
_cell.angle_gamma   90.00
#
_symmetry.space_group_name_H-M   'P 1'
#
loop_
_entity.id
_entity.type
_entity.pdbx_description
1 polymer ?
#
loop_
_entity_poly.entity_id
_entity_poly.type
_entity_poly.pdbx_seq_one_letter_code
_entity_poly.pdbx_strand_id
1 'polypeptide(L)'
;MVATVKNDGHNAPLVATMIDNGFRAKYNLDNTSRTRFTMSDTTPSAKNVADHIDTEQEDCSMYLLNLCIGYGIGLKDNIQTLTVWNESTASWDKVVTTVTPGGAFDKGGAMIQNLRNLNNHFRSPKQRNALKPIQETLSYPELESMTDKDVRVAYTCKLIRRSVVNYAACKAYFQSTRDSNSAWTALTARD
;
A
#
# COMPACT_ATOMS: atom_id res chain seq x y z
N MET A 1 -3.90 12.64 20.90
CA MET A 1 -3.92 11.31 21.53
C MET A 1 -3.36 10.33 20.51
N VAL A 2 -2.09 9.96 20.66
CA VAL A 2 -1.41 9.03 19.74
C VAL A 2 -1.99 7.65 19.98
N ALA A 3 -2.63 7.07 18.98
CA ALA A 3 -3.19 5.72 19.10
C ALA A 3 -2.01 4.74 19.27
N THR A 4 -1.86 4.21 20.48
CA THR A 4 -0.93 3.11 20.75
C THR A 4 -1.47 1.87 20.06
N VAL A 5 -0.80 1.41 19.00
CA VAL A 5 -1.12 0.14 18.34
C VAL A 5 -0.77 -0.97 19.32
N LYS A 6 -1.79 -1.58 19.93
CA LYS A 6 -1.61 -2.83 20.68
C LYS A 6 -1.51 -3.97 19.66
N ASN A 7 -0.36 -4.63 19.59
CA ASN A 7 -0.11 -5.78 18.71
C ASN A 7 -0.74 -7.09 19.23
N ASP A 8 -1.52 -7.03 20.30
CA ASP A 8 -2.04 -8.18 21.06
C ASP A 8 -2.97 -9.11 20.24
N GLY A 9 -3.42 -8.67 19.05
CA GLY A 9 -4.31 -9.43 18.15
C GLY A 9 -3.64 -10.14 16.97
N HIS A 10 -2.31 -10.06 16.83
CA HIS A 10 -1.59 -10.60 15.66
C HIS A 10 -0.87 -11.94 15.91
N ASN A 11 -1.23 -12.65 16.98
CA ASN A 11 -0.64 -13.96 17.26
C ASN A 11 -1.16 -15.01 16.28
N ALA A 12 -0.25 -15.74 15.61
CA ALA A 12 -0.58 -16.67 14.53
C ALA A 12 -1.64 -17.75 14.90
N PRO A 13 -1.59 -18.41 16.07
CA PRO A 13 -2.61 -19.38 16.48
C PRO A 13 -4.00 -18.75 16.63
N LEU A 14 -4.07 -17.53 17.15
CA LEU A 14 -5.35 -16.82 17.32
C LEU A 14 -5.96 -16.49 15.97
N VAL A 15 -5.14 -16.03 15.02
CA VAL A 15 -5.59 -15.71 13.66
C VAL A 15 -6.04 -16.98 12.93
N ALA A 16 -5.29 -18.08 13.02
CA ALA A 16 -5.68 -19.37 12.45
C ALA A 16 -7.04 -19.86 13.00
N THR A 17 -7.19 -19.82 14.33
CA THR A 17 -8.44 -20.19 15.00
C THR A 17 -9.63 -19.32 14.55
N MET A 18 -9.41 -18.01 14.37
CA MET A 18 -10.45 -17.11 13.87
C MET A 18 -10.86 -17.45 12.43
N ILE A 19 -9.89 -17.79 11.56
CA ILE A 19 -10.17 -18.20 10.18
C ILE A 19 -11.03 -19.46 10.18
N ASP A 20 -10.63 -20.50 10.91
CA ASP A 20 -11.33 -21.78 10.97
C ASP A 20 -12.75 -21.64 11.51
N ASN A 21 -12.92 -20.89 12.61
CA ASN A 21 -14.23 -20.60 13.16
C ASN A 21 -15.12 -19.84 12.18
N GLY A 22 -14.55 -18.91 11.40
CA GLY A 22 -15.26 -18.18 10.36
C GLY A 22 -15.78 -19.08 9.24
N PHE A 23 -14.95 -19.99 8.74
CA PHE A 23 -15.35 -20.96 7.71
C PHE A 23 -16.38 -21.96 8.24
N ARG A 24 -16.21 -22.45 9.47
CA ARG A 24 -17.16 -23.35 10.11
C ARG A 24 -18.52 -22.69 10.32
N ALA A 25 -18.55 -21.47 10.86
CA ALA A 25 -19.79 -20.75 11.11
C ALA A 25 -20.55 -20.41 9.82
N LYS A 26 -19.83 -20.03 8.74
CA LYS A 26 -20.46 -19.54 7.51
C LYS A 26 -20.79 -20.64 6.50
N TYR A 27 -19.96 -21.68 6.44
CA TYR A 27 -20.05 -22.71 5.40
C TYR A 27 -20.11 -24.13 5.95
N ASN A 28 -20.04 -24.32 7.28
CA ASN A 28 -19.92 -25.63 7.93
C ASN A 28 -18.75 -26.47 7.37
N LEU A 29 -17.65 -25.79 7.06
CA LEU A 29 -16.42 -26.39 6.57
C LEU A 29 -15.35 -26.34 7.65
N ASP A 30 -14.64 -27.45 7.78
CA ASP A 30 -13.42 -27.54 8.57
C ASP A 30 -12.23 -27.32 7.63
N ASN A 31 -11.40 -26.33 7.95
CA ASN A 31 -10.39 -25.81 7.04
C ASN A 31 -9.13 -26.70 7.03
N THR A 32 -8.63 -27.04 8.22
CA THR A 32 -7.45 -27.92 8.45
C THR A 32 -7.53 -29.28 7.76
N SER A 33 -8.73 -29.79 7.49
CA SER A 33 -8.92 -31.07 6.80
C SER A 33 -9.21 -30.97 5.30
N ARG A 34 -9.43 -29.76 4.76
CA ARG A 34 -9.97 -29.57 3.39
C ARG A 34 -9.20 -28.58 2.53
N THR A 35 -8.35 -27.75 3.11
CA THR A 35 -7.49 -26.84 2.35
C THR A 35 -6.08 -27.39 2.29
N ARG A 36 -5.51 -27.36 1.09
CA ARG A 36 -4.12 -27.75 0.84
C ARG A 36 -3.21 -26.52 0.72
N PHE A 37 -3.75 -25.43 0.18
CA PHE A 37 -3.00 -24.21 -0.12
C PHE A 37 -3.68 -23.00 0.50
N THR A 38 -2.87 -22.09 1.04
CA THR A 38 -3.30 -20.78 1.53
C THR A 38 -2.55 -19.69 0.80
N MET A 39 -3.24 -18.92 -0.03
CA MET A 39 -2.66 -17.77 -0.69
C MET A 39 -2.64 -16.56 0.26
N SER A 40 -1.48 -15.94 0.47
CA SER A 40 -1.34 -14.81 1.40
C SER A 40 -0.23 -13.83 0.97
N ASP A 41 0.01 -12.77 1.75
CA ASP A 41 1.17 -11.90 1.54
C ASP A 41 2.47 -12.61 1.93
N THR A 42 3.62 -12.07 1.51
CA THR A 42 4.93 -12.73 1.74
C THR A 42 5.49 -12.48 3.15
N THR A 43 4.70 -11.99 4.09
CA THR A 43 5.22 -11.68 5.42
C THR A 43 5.44 -12.96 6.23
N PRO A 44 6.48 -13.04 7.07
CA PRO A 44 6.65 -14.19 7.97
C PRO A 44 5.43 -14.46 8.85
N SER A 45 4.68 -13.42 9.22
CA SER A 45 3.43 -13.55 9.98
C SER A 45 2.36 -14.32 9.22
N ALA A 46 2.20 -14.08 7.91
CA ALA A 46 1.24 -14.81 7.09
C ALA A 46 1.62 -16.28 6.93
N LYS A 47 2.92 -16.57 6.77
CA LYS A 47 3.44 -17.94 6.77
C LYS A 47 3.15 -18.66 8.09
N ASN A 48 3.45 -18.02 9.23
CA ASN A 48 3.18 -18.59 10.54
C ASN A 48 1.70 -18.95 10.72
N VAL A 49 0.77 -18.15 10.17
CA VAL A 49 -0.66 -18.48 10.20
C VAL A 49 -0.98 -19.70 9.35
N ALA A 50 -0.43 -19.79 8.13
CA ALA A 50 -0.64 -20.95 7.24
C ALA A 50 -0.12 -22.25 7.87
N ASP A 51 1.02 -22.18 8.59
CA ASP A 51 1.58 -23.32 9.33
C ASP A 51 0.62 -23.81 10.43
N HIS A 52 -0.11 -22.91 11.11
CA HIS A 52 -1.11 -23.28 12.13
C HIS A 52 -2.40 -23.86 11.54
N ILE A 53 -2.71 -23.54 10.27
CA ILE A 53 -3.84 -24.10 9.52
C ILE A 53 -3.45 -25.42 8.84
N ASP A 54 -2.15 -25.79 8.87
CA ASP A 54 -1.58 -26.95 8.18
C ASP A 54 -1.75 -26.89 6.65
N THR A 55 -1.43 -25.73 6.07
CA THR A 55 -1.56 -25.48 4.63
C THR A 55 -0.25 -25.02 4.01
N GLU A 56 0.00 -25.39 2.75
CA GLU A 56 1.11 -24.84 1.98
C GLU A 56 0.81 -23.37 1.63
N GLN A 57 1.65 -22.46 2.11
CA GLN A 57 1.50 -21.04 1.81
C GLN A 57 1.96 -20.74 0.38
N GLU A 58 1.08 -20.14 -0.43
CA GLU A 58 1.43 -19.61 -1.74
C GLU A 58 1.47 -18.08 -1.70
N ASP A 59 2.47 -17.50 -2.35
CA ASP A 59 2.58 -16.06 -2.44
C ASP A 59 1.50 -15.48 -3.36
N CYS A 60 0.75 -14.51 -2.86
CA CYS A 60 -0.22 -13.79 -3.66
C CYS A 60 0.47 -13.02 -4.79
N SER A 61 0.17 -13.37 -6.04
CA SER A 61 0.77 -12.72 -7.22
C SER A 61 0.50 -11.20 -7.26
N MET A 62 -0.64 -10.76 -6.73
CA MET A 62 -0.95 -9.32 -6.61
C MET A 62 -0.01 -8.62 -5.62
N TYR A 63 0.35 -9.29 -4.53
CA TYR A 63 1.30 -8.77 -3.57
C TYR A 63 2.72 -8.73 -4.14
N LEU A 64 3.15 -9.81 -4.81
CA LEU A 64 4.45 -9.86 -5.49
C LEU A 64 4.60 -8.75 -6.54
N LEU A 65 3.58 -8.56 -7.39
CA LEU A 65 3.60 -7.47 -8.38
C LEU A 65 3.70 -6.10 -7.69
N ASN A 66 2.98 -5.90 -6.59
CA ASN A 66 3.04 -4.66 -5.83
C ASN A 66 4.42 -4.43 -5.19
N LEU A 67 5.09 -5.49 -4.73
CA LEU A 67 6.48 -5.43 -4.28
C LEU A 67 7.42 -5.05 -5.42
N CYS A 68 7.33 -5.72 -6.59
CA CYS A 68 8.16 -5.41 -7.75
C CYS A 68 8.02 -3.95 -8.18
N ILE A 69 6.78 -3.43 -8.23
CA ILE A 69 6.52 -2.02 -8.54
C ILE A 69 7.15 -1.13 -7.46
N GLY A 70 6.95 -1.45 -6.18
CA GLY A 70 7.51 -0.72 -5.04
C GLY A 70 9.04 -0.63 -5.06
N TYR A 71 9.71 -1.74 -5.37
CA TYR A 71 11.15 -1.80 -5.57
C TYR A 71 11.58 -0.98 -6.78
N GLY A 72 10.95 -1.18 -7.94
CA GLY A 72 11.32 -0.49 -9.17
C GLY A 72 11.28 1.03 -9.03
N ILE A 73 10.23 1.56 -8.40
CA ILE A 73 10.06 3.02 -8.21
C ILE A 73 10.77 3.57 -6.97
N GLY A 74 11.40 2.76 -6.14
CA GLY A 74 12.15 3.22 -4.95
C GLY A 74 11.27 3.62 -3.76
N LEU A 75 10.09 3.00 -3.60
CA LEU A 75 9.30 3.12 -2.36
C LEU A 75 9.63 2.03 -1.34
N LYS A 76 10.34 0.99 -1.76
CA LYS A 76 10.76 -0.13 -0.92
C LYS A 76 12.20 -0.48 -1.26
N ASP A 77 12.92 -0.94 -0.25
CA ASP A 77 14.20 -1.62 -0.38
C ASP A 77 14.02 -3.10 -0.06
N ASN A 78 14.79 -3.95 -0.72
CA ASN A 78 14.90 -5.34 -0.31
C ASN A 78 15.77 -5.38 0.95
N ILE A 79 15.15 -5.60 2.10
CA ILE A 79 15.80 -5.55 3.41
C ILE A 79 15.80 -6.92 4.08
N GLN A 80 16.84 -7.18 4.85
CA GLN A 80 16.97 -8.36 5.70
C GLN A 80 17.27 -7.92 7.13
N THR A 81 16.61 -8.54 8.10
CA THR A 81 16.93 -8.36 9.52
C THR A 81 17.94 -9.41 9.93
N LEU A 82 19.10 -8.97 10.40
CA LEU A 82 20.18 -9.80 10.93
C LEU A 82 20.25 -9.63 12.45
N THR A 83 20.66 -10.68 13.15
CA THR A 83 20.94 -10.62 14.58
C THR A 83 22.45 -10.48 14.77
N VAL A 84 22.90 -9.38 15.37
CA VAL A 84 24.30 -9.05 15.55
C VAL A 84 24.61 -8.91 17.04
N TRP A 85 25.74 -9.45 17.48
CA TRP A 85 26.17 -9.31 18.87
C TRP A 85 26.65 -7.88 19.14
N ASN A 86 26.10 -7.22 20.16
CA ASN A 86 26.50 -5.91 20.60
C ASN A 86 27.31 -6.01 21.90
N GLU A 87 28.61 -5.76 21.80
CA GLU A 87 29.54 -5.82 22.93
C GLU A 87 29.28 -4.72 23.96
N SER A 88 28.69 -3.58 23.57
CA SER A 88 28.44 -2.44 24.46
C SER A 88 27.26 -2.68 25.41
N THR A 89 26.27 -3.45 24.96
CA THR A 89 25.07 -3.79 25.74
C THR A 89 25.06 -5.24 26.20
N ALA A 90 26.07 -6.03 25.81
CA ALA A 90 26.15 -7.48 26.02
C ALA A 90 24.86 -8.21 25.60
N SER A 91 24.28 -7.81 24.47
CA SER A 91 23.01 -8.32 23.95
C SER A 91 23.07 -8.63 22.46
N TRP A 92 22.13 -9.47 22.01
CA TRP A 92 21.87 -9.69 20.58
C TRP A 92 20.89 -8.65 20.06
N ASP A 93 21.35 -7.83 19.11
CA ASP A 93 20.55 -6.76 18.53
C ASP A 93 20.05 -7.14 17.14
N LYS A 94 18.83 -6.72 16.80
CA LYS A 94 18.27 -6.91 15.46
C LYS A 94 18.59 -5.68 14.61
N VAL A 95 19.40 -5.87 13.57
CA VAL A 95 19.81 -4.83 12.63
C VAL A 95 19.18 -5.08 11.27
N VAL A 96 18.54 -4.05 10.71
CA VAL A 96 17.99 -4.10 9.35
C VAL A 96 19.06 -3.67 8.36
N THR A 97 19.33 -4.52 7.36
CA THR A 97 20.31 -4.27 6.30
C THR A 97 19.63 -4.31 4.94
N THR A 98 19.92 -3.34 4.09
CA THR A 98 19.47 -3.35 2.69
C THR A 98 20.31 -4.34 1.88
N VAL A 99 19.68 -5.40 1.38
CA VAL A 99 20.28 -6.41 0.49
C VAL A 99 20.35 -5.87 -0.94
N THR A 100 19.27 -5.22 -1.39
CA THR A 100 19.22 -4.59 -2.70
C THR A 100 18.43 -3.29 -2.59
N PRO A 101 19.02 -2.14 -2.93
CA PRO A 101 18.29 -0.88 -2.92
C PRO A 101 17.20 -0.91 -3.99
N GLY A 102 16.05 -0.34 -3.67
CA GLY A 102 15.04 0.00 -4.66
C GLY A 102 15.48 1.19 -5.52
N GLY A 103 14.63 1.57 -6.47
CA GLY A 103 14.79 2.77 -7.27
C GLY A 103 15.48 2.56 -8.61
N ALA A 104 15.40 1.35 -9.19
CA ALA A 104 15.88 1.09 -10.55
C ALA A 104 15.28 2.04 -11.60
N PHE A 105 14.09 2.60 -11.33
CA PHE A 105 13.51 3.70 -12.09
C PHE A 105 13.84 5.04 -11.42
N ASP A 106 14.81 5.75 -12.00
CA ASP A 106 15.20 7.08 -11.56
C ASP A 106 13.99 8.02 -11.52
N LYS A 107 13.87 8.78 -10.43
CA LYS A 107 12.73 9.68 -10.13
C LYS A 107 11.40 8.95 -9.88
N GLY A 108 11.35 7.63 -9.82
CA GLY A 108 10.13 6.87 -9.52
C GLY A 108 9.47 7.31 -8.22
N GLY A 109 10.24 7.45 -7.13
CA GLY A 109 9.73 7.88 -5.84
C GLY A 109 9.18 9.31 -5.90
N ALA A 110 9.90 10.21 -6.56
CA ALA A 110 9.45 11.59 -6.76
C ALA A 110 8.18 11.68 -7.60
N MET A 111 8.06 10.86 -8.65
CA MET A 111 6.84 10.75 -9.47
C MET A 111 5.65 10.34 -8.59
N ILE A 112 5.80 9.29 -7.78
CA ILE A 112 4.72 8.85 -6.90
C ILE A 112 4.36 9.91 -5.86
N GLN A 113 5.35 10.60 -5.30
CA GLN A 113 5.09 11.70 -4.38
C GLN A 113 4.26 12.80 -5.04
N ASN A 114 4.57 13.19 -6.28
CA ASN A 114 3.75 14.15 -7.03
C ASN A 114 2.32 13.65 -7.25
N LEU A 115 2.14 12.36 -7.56
CA LEU A 115 0.79 11.78 -7.70
C LEU A 115 0.03 11.76 -6.37
N ARG A 116 0.71 11.53 -5.25
CA ARG A 116 0.12 11.62 -3.89
C ARG A 116 -0.33 13.04 -3.59
N ASN A 117 0.51 14.03 -3.88
CA ASN A 117 0.19 15.44 -3.70
C ASN A 117 -1.02 15.84 -4.55
N LEU A 118 -1.08 15.39 -5.81
CA LEU A 118 -2.24 15.57 -6.69
C LEU A 118 -3.51 14.96 -6.12
N ASN A 119 -3.42 13.72 -5.60
CA ASN A 119 -4.56 13.07 -4.96
C ASN A 119 -5.03 13.83 -3.70
N ASN A 120 -4.08 14.32 -2.89
CA ASN A 120 -4.37 15.09 -1.69
C ASN A 120 -5.02 16.44 -2.00
N HIS A 121 -4.63 17.10 -3.09
CA HIS A 121 -5.28 18.33 -3.56
C HIS A 121 -6.79 18.11 -3.80
N PHE A 122 -7.16 17.04 -4.52
CA PHE A 122 -8.56 16.67 -4.76
C PHE A 122 -9.23 15.92 -3.59
N ARG A 123 -8.55 15.80 -2.44
CA ARG A 123 -9.17 15.32 -1.20
C ARG A 123 -10.14 16.37 -0.64
N SER A 124 -9.85 17.65 -0.84
CA SER A 124 -10.72 18.77 -0.47
C SER A 124 -12.05 18.73 -1.25
N PRO A 125 -13.22 18.74 -0.59
CA PRO A 125 -14.51 18.82 -1.28
C PRO A 125 -14.62 20.01 -2.23
N LYS A 126 -14.04 21.15 -1.86
CA LYS A 126 -14.03 22.37 -2.70
C LYS A 126 -13.33 22.10 -4.03
N GLN A 127 -12.12 21.54 -4.01
CA GLN A 127 -11.35 21.29 -5.23
C GLN A 127 -12.01 20.19 -6.07
N ARG A 128 -12.53 19.13 -5.43
CA ARG A 128 -13.24 18.05 -6.12
C ARG A 128 -14.53 18.52 -6.82
N ASN A 129 -15.34 19.33 -6.14
CA ASN A 129 -16.57 19.87 -6.72
C ASN A 129 -16.29 20.81 -7.90
N ALA A 130 -15.13 21.46 -7.91
CA ALA A 130 -14.69 22.27 -9.05
C ALA A 130 -14.15 21.41 -10.22
N LEU A 131 -13.62 20.22 -9.95
CA LEU A 131 -13.18 19.26 -10.97
C LEU A 131 -14.35 18.52 -11.62
N LYS A 132 -15.40 18.20 -10.85
CA LYS A 132 -16.53 17.36 -11.28
C LYS A 132 -17.19 17.80 -12.61
N PRO A 133 -17.55 19.09 -12.83
CA PRO A 133 -18.15 19.52 -14.09
C PRO A 133 -17.23 19.31 -15.30
N ILE A 134 -15.91 19.40 -15.11
CA ILE A 134 -14.91 19.16 -16.16
C ILE A 134 -14.88 17.66 -16.50
N GLN A 135 -14.96 16.80 -15.49
CA GLN A 135 -15.02 15.34 -15.68
C GLN A 135 -16.29 14.95 -16.43
N GLU A 136 -17.44 15.48 -16.05
CA GLU A 136 -18.72 15.26 -16.73
C GLU A 136 -18.66 15.72 -18.20
N THR A 137 -18.17 16.94 -18.45
CA THR A 137 -18.03 17.50 -19.80
C THR A 137 -17.14 16.65 -20.70
N LEU A 138 -16.06 16.10 -20.14
CA LEU A 138 -15.10 15.28 -20.87
C LEU A 138 -15.41 13.78 -20.81
N SER A 139 -16.55 13.38 -20.22
CA SER A 139 -16.95 11.97 -20.04
C SER A 139 -15.94 11.11 -19.27
N TYR A 140 -15.24 11.70 -18.29
CA TYR A 140 -14.35 10.98 -17.37
C TYR A 140 -15.07 10.58 -16.07
N PRO A 141 -14.66 9.48 -15.43
CA PRO A 141 -15.25 9.05 -14.16
C PRO A 141 -14.92 10.04 -13.04
N GLU A 142 -15.93 10.40 -12.24
CA GLU A 142 -15.78 11.32 -11.11
C GLU A 142 -14.76 10.82 -10.09
N LEU A 143 -13.94 11.74 -9.58
CA LEU A 143 -12.91 11.41 -8.58
C LEU A 143 -13.52 11.30 -7.18
N GLU A 144 -13.70 10.09 -6.64
CA GLU A 144 -14.05 9.90 -5.23
C GLU A 144 -12.87 10.21 -4.29
N SER A 145 -13.09 10.42 -2.99
CA SER A 145 -11.98 10.54 -2.04
C SER A 145 -11.20 9.23 -1.93
N MET A 146 -9.93 9.23 -2.37
CA MET A 146 -9.01 8.13 -2.09
C MET A 146 -8.28 8.43 -0.78
N THR A 147 -8.46 7.56 0.22
CA THR A 147 -7.67 7.63 1.46
C THR A 147 -6.33 6.96 1.23
N ASP A 148 -5.25 7.67 1.55
CA ASP A 148 -3.95 7.05 1.65
C ASP A 148 -3.95 6.12 2.85
N LYS A 149 -3.88 4.82 2.58
CA LYS A 149 -3.57 3.82 3.58
C LYS A 149 -2.36 3.12 3.01
N ASP A 150 -1.16 3.58 3.39
CA ASP A 150 0.16 3.09 2.99
C ASP A 150 0.33 1.55 3.09
N VAL A 151 -0.62 0.88 3.76
CA VAL A 151 -0.59 -0.54 4.10
C VAL A 151 -1.41 -1.44 3.16
N ARG A 152 -2.12 -0.90 2.16
CA ARG A 152 -2.94 -1.74 1.26
C ARG A 152 -2.20 -2.11 -0.02
N VAL A 153 -2.16 -3.41 -0.29
CA VAL A 153 -1.76 -3.99 -1.58
C VAL A 153 -2.41 -3.20 -2.73
N ALA A 154 -1.60 -2.82 -3.71
CA ALA A 154 -1.99 -2.08 -4.91
C ALA A 154 -2.37 -0.60 -4.74
N TYR A 155 -2.06 0.08 -3.62
CA TYR A 155 -2.26 1.53 -3.50
C TYR A 155 -1.56 2.29 -4.63
N THR A 156 -0.27 2.01 -4.86
CA THR A 156 0.52 2.62 -5.93
C THR A 156 -0.13 2.40 -7.31
N CYS A 157 -0.60 1.19 -7.60
CA CYS A 157 -1.30 0.88 -8.84
C CYS A 157 -2.61 1.68 -8.98
N LYS A 158 -3.39 1.80 -7.91
CA LYS A 158 -4.63 2.57 -7.89
C LYS A 158 -4.37 4.06 -8.11
N LEU A 159 -3.32 4.60 -7.47
CA LEU A 159 -2.90 5.98 -7.61
C LEU A 159 -2.51 6.28 -9.06
N ILE A 160 -1.63 5.46 -9.66
CA ILE A 160 -1.22 5.61 -11.06
C ILE A 160 -2.43 5.54 -11.99
N ARG A 161 -3.28 4.51 -11.87
CA ARG A 161 -4.47 4.35 -12.72
C ARG A 161 -5.41 5.55 -12.62
N ARG A 162 -5.71 6.00 -11.41
CA ARG A 162 -6.57 7.16 -11.15
C ARG A 162 -6.03 8.42 -11.82
N SER A 163 -4.73 8.68 -11.68
CA SER A 163 -4.05 9.83 -12.26
C SER A 163 -4.02 9.78 -13.79
N VAL A 164 -3.76 8.61 -14.37
CA VAL A 164 -3.74 8.42 -15.83
C VAL A 164 -5.14 8.61 -16.42
N VAL A 165 -6.15 7.95 -15.86
CA VAL A 165 -7.55 8.05 -16.34
C VAL A 165 -8.07 9.48 -16.29
N ASN A 166 -7.68 10.26 -15.27
CA ASN A 166 -8.15 11.64 -15.10
C ASN A 166 -7.18 12.70 -15.62
N TYR A 167 -6.13 12.30 -16.36
CA TYR A 167 -5.08 13.21 -16.79
C TYR A 167 -5.64 14.46 -17.51
N ALA A 168 -6.52 14.25 -18.49
CA ALA A 168 -7.08 15.35 -19.28
C ALA A 168 -7.97 16.28 -18.45
N ALA A 169 -8.79 15.72 -17.54
CA ALA A 169 -9.64 16.50 -16.64
C ALA A 169 -8.81 17.33 -15.65
N CYS A 170 -7.79 16.71 -15.03
CA CYS A 170 -6.85 17.42 -14.16
C CYS A 170 -6.11 18.53 -14.92
N LYS A 171 -5.67 18.26 -16.16
CA LYS A 171 -5.00 19.26 -17.00
C LYS A 171 -5.92 20.46 -17.28
N ALA A 172 -7.15 20.21 -17.70
CA ALA A 172 -8.14 21.26 -17.96
C ALA A 172 -8.50 22.06 -16.69
N TYR A 173 -8.56 21.37 -15.54
CA TYR A 173 -8.75 22.00 -14.23
C TYR A 173 -7.64 23.00 -13.91
N PHE A 174 -6.37 22.60 -14.04
CA PHE A 174 -5.24 23.50 -13.77
C PHE A 174 -5.06 24.58 -14.83
N GLN A 175 -5.54 24.38 -16.06
CA GLN A 175 -5.53 25.41 -17.10
C GLN A 175 -6.62 26.48 -16.91
N SER A 176 -7.75 26.11 -16.31
CA SER A 176 -8.87 27.02 -16.05
C SER A 176 -8.73 27.80 -14.74
N THR A 177 -7.82 27.40 -13.84
CA THR A 177 -7.55 28.10 -12.59
C THR A 177 -6.56 29.24 -12.79
N ARG A 178 -6.95 30.46 -12.37
CA ARG A 178 -6.13 31.69 -12.49
C ARG A 178 -4.82 31.67 -11.70
N ASP A 179 -4.67 30.75 -10.76
CA ASP A 179 -3.53 30.63 -9.86
C ASP A 179 -2.79 29.29 -10.04
N SER A 180 -2.73 28.82 -11.29
CA SER A 180 -2.15 27.52 -11.66
C SER A 180 -0.71 27.39 -11.18
N ASN A 181 0.09 28.46 -11.23
CA ASN A 181 1.48 28.45 -10.77
C ASN A 181 1.62 28.21 -9.26
N SER A 182 0.72 28.76 -8.43
CA SER A 182 0.76 28.51 -6.98
C SER A 182 0.33 27.08 -6.65
N ALA A 183 -0.67 26.56 -7.35
CA ALA A 183 -1.13 25.17 -7.23
C ALA A 183 -0.05 24.18 -7.67
N TRP A 184 0.62 24.42 -8.81
CA TRP A 184 1.73 23.59 -9.28
C TRP A 184 2.90 23.61 -8.31
N THR A 185 3.26 24.78 -7.78
CA THR A 185 4.35 24.92 -6.80
C THR A 185 4.04 24.13 -5.52
N ALA A 186 2.80 24.20 -5.02
CA ALA A 186 2.37 23.42 -3.85
C ALA A 186 2.36 21.91 -4.13
N LEU A 187 2.05 21.49 -5.37
CA LEU A 187 2.03 20.08 -5.75
C LEU A 187 3.43 19.46 -5.91
N THR A 188 4.41 20.27 -6.33
CA THR A 188 5.80 19.81 -6.54
C THR A 188 6.74 20.17 -5.40
N ALA A 189 6.25 20.85 -4.37
CA ALA A 189 7.00 21.10 -3.15
C ALA A 189 7.46 19.75 -2.57
N ARG A 190 8.77 19.65 -2.35
CA ARG A 190 9.36 18.55 -1.61
C ARG A 190 9.37 18.99 -0.16
N ASP A 191 8.70 18.23 0.71
CA ASP A 191 8.84 18.36 2.16
C ASP A 191 10.28 17.98 2.58
#